data_AF-A0A820VCC4-F1
#
_entry.id   AF-A0A820VCC4-F1
#
_cell.length_a   1.000
_cell.length_b   1.000
_cell.length_c   1.000
_cell.angle_alpha   90.00
_cell.angle_beta   90.00
_cell.angle_gamma   90.00
#
_symmetry.space_group_name_H-M   'P 1'
#
loop_
_entity.id
_entity.type
_entity.pdbx_description
1 polymer ?
#
loop_
_entity_poly.entity_id
_entity_poly.type
_entity_poly.pdbx_seq_one_letter_code
_entity_poly.pdbx_strand_id
1 'polypeptide(L)'
;MAEALSLSDSNETIKYAFHLGTSDKVVHLSQQEVNRIPYIFQLVTHKDDFTSVQNDKGEFVLNHPIEYSCFVAILHYINSGQLYTLFTELAKDGTILDTLQLYDYLGLGSFPLPLLK
;
A
#
# COMPACT_ATOMS: atom_id res chain seq x y z
N MET A 1 -24.10 -28.90 -30.70
CA MET A 1 -24.03 -27.54 -30.14
C MET A 1 -22.82 -27.54 -29.22
N ALA A 2 -21.74 -26.90 -29.63
CA ALA A 2 -20.46 -26.99 -28.94
C ALA A 2 -20.41 -25.98 -27.79
N GLU A 3 -20.14 -26.48 -26.58
CA GLU A 3 -19.69 -25.69 -25.44
C GLU A 3 -18.35 -25.05 -25.77
N ALA A 4 -18.22 -23.76 -25.48
CA ALA A 4 -16.93 -23.10 -25.34
C ALA A 4 -16.91 -22.41 -23.97
N LEU A 5 -16.61 -23.19 -22.93
CA LEU A 5 -16.00 -22.67 -21.72
C LEU A 5 -14.61 -22.15 -22.10
N SER A 6 -14.53 -20.88 -22.51
CA SER A 6 -13.26 -20.18 -22.59
C SER A 6 -12.91 -19.67 -21.19
N LEU A 7 -12.38 -20.57 -20.38
CA LEU A 7 -11.50 -20.22 -19.26
C LEU A 7 -10.27 -19.57 -19.88
N SER A 8 -10.36 -18.28 -20.17
CA SER A 8 -9.19 -17.47 -20.48
C SER A 8 -8.51 -17.17 -19.16
N ASP A 9 -7.54 -18.01 -18.82
CA ASP A 9 -6.42 -17.71 -17.93
C ASP A 9 -5.75 -16.42 -18.41
N SER A 10 -6.31 -15.30 -17.99
CA SER A 10 -5.64 -14.02 -18.00
C SER A 10 -5.16 -13.82 -16.58
N ASN A 11 -3.92 -14.23 -16.34
CA ASN A 11 -3.17 -13.88 -15.13
C ASN A 11 -2.82 -12.36 -15.18
N GLU A 12 -3.79 -11.52 -15.55
CA GLU A 12 -3.74 -10.08 -15.39
C GLU A 12 -3.73 -9.85 -13.89
N THR A 13 -2.53 -9.67 -13.34
CA THR A 13 -2.39 -9.22 -11.96
C THR A 13 -3.07 -7.87 -11.90
N ILE A 14 -4.26 -7.80 -11.30
CA ILE A 14 -4.98 -6.54 -11.11
C ILE A 14 -4.01 -5.60 -10.39
N LYS A 15 -3.70 -4.47 -11.03
CA LYS A 15 -2.85 -3.41 -10.49
C LYS A 15 -3.70 -2.21 -10.17
N TYR A 16 -3.56 -1.75 -8.94
CA TYR A 16 -4.19 -0.55 -8.42
C TYR A 16 -3.15 0.57 -8.38
N ALA A 17 -3.52 1.77 -8.84
CA ALA A 17 -2.66 2.94 -8.78
C ALA A 17 -3.07 3.82 -7.61
N PHE A 18 -2.10 4.23 -6.79
CA PHE A 18 -2.27 5.05 -5.61
C PHE A 18 -1.44 6.32 -5.73
N HIS A 19 -2.11 7.46 -5.81
CA HIS A 19 -1.49 8.77 -5.87
C HIS A 19 -1.27 9.32 -4.46
N LEU A 20 -0.03 9.57 -4.08
CA LEU A 20 0.35 10.15 -2.79
C LEU A 20 0.30 11.68 -2.88
N GLY A 21 -0.74 12.26 -2.27
CA GLY A 21 -1.02 13.70 -2.36
C GLY A 21 0.07 14.62 -1.81
N THR A 22 1.02 14.09 -1.03
CA THR A 22 2.17 14.82 -0.47
C THR A 22 3.34 14.99 -1.45
N SER A 23 3.41 14.21 -2.52
CA SER A 23 4.60 14.17 -3.39
C SER A 23 4.32 14.05 -4.89
N ASP A 24 3.05 14.09 -5.31
CA ASP A 24 2.62 13.87 -6.71
C ASP A 24 3.13 12.54 -7.29
N LYS A 25 3.48 11.58 -6.42
CA LYS A 25 4.02 10.27 -6.79
C LYS A 25 2.90 9.24 -6.83
N VAL A 26 3.02 8.30 -7.77
CA VAL A 26 2.10 7.18 -7.91
C VAL A 26 2.80 5.88 -7.55
N VAL A 27 2.16 5.06 -6.73
CA VAL A 27 2.60 3.69 -6.40
C VAL A 27 1.60 2.71 -7.00
N HIS A 28 2.11 1.64 -7.62
CA HIS A 28 1.29 0.56 -8.15
C HIS A 28 1.34 -0.64 -7.21
N LEU A 29 0.18 -1.08 -6.75
CA LEU A 29 0.04 -2.27 -5.89
C LEU A 29 -0.70 -3.37 -6.63
N SER A 30 -0.22 -4.59 -6.48
CA SER A 30 -0.98 -5.80 -6.81
C SER A 30 -2.13 -6.03 -5.83
N GLN A 31 -3.11 -6.86 -6.22
CA GLN A 31 -4.16 -7.31 -5.30
C GLN A 31 -3.59 -7.91 -4.01
N GLN A 32 -2.47 -8.63 -4.08
CA GLN A 32 -1.85 -9.24 -2.90
C GLN A 32 -1.33 -8.18 -1.92
N GLU A 33 -0.74 -7.10 -2.42
CA GLU A 33 -0.26 -5.99 -1.60
C GLU A 33 -1.42 -5.18 -1.02
N VAL A 34 -2.48 -4.94 -1.80
CA VAL A 34 -3.72 -4.31 -1.33
C VAL A 34 -4.29 -5.09 -0.14
N ASN A 35 -4.36 -6.42 -0.24
CA ASN A 35 -4.93 -7.26 0.82
C ASN A 35 -4.08 -7.30 2.11
N ARG A 36 -2.79 -6.96 2.04
CA ARG A 36 -1.88 -6.96 3.20
C ARG A 36 -1.91 -5.67 4.01
N ILE A 37 -2.44 -4.58 3.45
CA ILE A 37 -2.46 -3.27 4.09
C ILE A 37 -3.91 -2.92 4.42
N PRO A 38 -4.35 -3.04 5.69
CA PRO A 38 -5.77 -2.92 6.05
C PRO A 38 -6.43 -1.62 5.61
N TYR A 39 -5.77 -0.47 5.79
CA TYR A 39 -6.29 0.81 5.31
C TYR A 39 -6.54 0.80 3.80
N ILE A 40 -5.57 0.31 3.02
CA ILE A 40 -5.64 0.25 1.55
C ILE A 40 -6.71 -0.74 1.10
N PHE A 41 -6.81 -1.90 1.75
CA PHE A 41 -7.86 -2.87 1.49
C PHE A 41 -9.25 -2.25 1.66
N GLN A 42 -9.48 -1.59 2.80
CA GLN A 42 -10.76 -0.92 3.07
C GLN A 42 -11.10 0.14 2.03
N LEU A 43 -10.11 0.94 1.63
CA LEU A 43 -10.22 1.98 0.61
C LEU A 43 -10.64 1.41 -0.75
N VAL A 44 -10.06 0.29 -1.17
CA VAL A 44 -10.39 -0.38 -2.44
C VAL A 44 -11.75 -1.07 -2.38
N THR A 45 -12.05 -1.77 -1.27
CA THR A 45 -13.31 -2.52 -1.10
C THR A 45 -14.53 -1.61 -1.06
N HIS A 46 -14.42 -0.46 -0.38
CA HIS A 46 -15.54 0.46 -0.17
C HIS A 46 -15.45 1.68 -1.08
N LYS A 47 -14.80 1.55 -2.25
CA LYS A 47 -14.55 2.67 -3.16
C LYS A 47 -15.83 3.43 -3.55
N ASP A 48 -16.95 2.71 -3.65
CA ASP A 48 -18.25 3.26 -4.05
C ASP A 48 -18.96 3.99 -2.90
N ASP A 49 -18.49 3.79 -1.65
CA ASP A 49 -19.02 4.46 -0.46
C ASP A 49 -18.39 5.85 -0.24
N PHE A 50 -17.28 6.15 -0.93
CA PHE A 50 -16.55 7.40 -0.83
C PHE A 50 -16.78 8.27 -2.06
N THR A 51 -17.24 9.51 -1.85
CA THR A 51 -17.57 10.46 -2.91
C THR A 51 -16.36 10.93 -3.74
N SER A 52 -15.11 10.73 -3.28
CA SER A 52 -13.91 11.23 -3.98
C SER A 52 -12.64 10.47 -3.57
N VAL A 53 -12.68 9.14 -3.63
CA VAL A 53 -11.50 8.32 -3.30
C VAL A 53 -10.53 8.14 -4.47
N GLN A 54 -11.01 8.36 -5.70
CA GLN A 54 -10.21 8.32 -6.92
C GLN A 54 -10.17 9.71 -7.58
N ASN A 55 -9.04 10.04 -8.21
CA ASN A 55 -8.92 11.22 -9.06
C ASN A 55 -9.48 10.96 -10.48
N ASP A 56 -9.42 11.97 -11.34
CA ASP A 56 -9.91 11.89 -12.73
C ASP A 56 -9.19 10.83 -13.59
N LYS A 57 -8.04 10.33 -13.13
CA LYS A 57 -7.27 9.25 -13.78
C LYS A 57 -7.63 7.85 -13.26
N GLY A 58 -8.54 7.76 -12.28
CA GLY A 58 -8.89 6.51 -11.60
C GLY A 58 -7.86 6.04 -10.58
N GLU A 59 -6.90 6.90 -10.20
CA GLU A 59 -5.91 6.59 -9.16
C GLU A 59 -6.52 6.86 -7.79
N PHE A 60 -6.35 5.94 -6.85
CA PHE A 60 -6.76 6.12 -5.46
C PHE A 60 -5.92 7.22 -4.82
N VAL A 61 -6.55 8.22 -4.22
CA VAL A 61 -5.85 9.36 -3.62
C VAL A 61 -5.56 9.06 -2.16
N LEU A 62 -4.27 8.93 -1.86
CA LEU A 62 -3.73 8.77 -0.51
C LEU A 62 -3.37 10.17 0.02
N ASN A 63 -4.26 10.74 0.84
CA ASN A 63 -4.07 12.05 1.46
C ASN A 63 -3.14 11.99 2.69
N HIS A 64 -2.70 13.16 3.16
CA HIS A 64 -1.80 13.33 4.32
C HIS A 64 -2.33 12.52 5.54
N PRO A 65 -1.50 11.70 6.23
CA PRO A 65 -0.05 11.84 6.48
C PRO A 65 0.88 10.85 5.74
N ILE A 66 0.51 10.34 4.55
CA ILE A 66 1.32 9.33 3.85
C ILE A 66 2.50 9.98 3.12
N GLU A 67 3.69 9.87 3.69
CA GLU A 67 4.96 10.27 3.07
C GLU A 67 5.51 9.13 2.20
N TYR A 68 5.99 9.45 1.00
CA TYR A 68 6.34 8.45 0.01
C TYR A 68 7.47 7.53 0.45
N SER A 69 8.54 8.07 1.04
CA SER A 69 9.69 7.25 1.42
C SER A 69 9.32 6.30 2.56
N CYS A 70 8.57 6.78 3.56
CA CYS A 70 8.01 5.93 4.62
C CYS A 70 7.09 4.83 4.04
N PHE A 71 6.19 5.17 3.11
CA PHE A 71 5.27 4.20 2.51
C PHE A 71 6.00 3.09 1.75
N VAL A 72 7.01 3.44 0.95
CA VAL A 72 7.82 2.47 0.20
C VAL A 72 8.61 1.56 1.14
N ALA A 73 9.23 2.10 2.19
CA ALA A 73 9.97 1.30 3.17
C ALA A 73 9.05 0.29 3.89
N ILE A 74 7.83 0.70 4.26
CA ILE A 74 6.82 -0.19 4.85
C ILE A 74 6.39 -1.27 3.84
N LEU A 75 6.12 -0.90 2.59
CA LEU A 75 5.72 -1.86 1.56
C LEU A 75 6.80 -2.92 1.31
N HIS A 76 8.06 -2.52 1.22
CA HIS A 76 9.18 -3.45 1.08
C HIS A 76 9.34 -4.34 2.31
N TYR A 77 9.13 -3.83 3.52
CA TYR A 77 9.09 -4.65 4.74
C TYR A 77 7.97 -5.70 4.68
N ILE A 78 6.75 -5.31 4.30
CA ILE A 78 5.61 -6.22 4.14
C ILE A 78 5.89 -7.32 3.11
N ASN A 79 6.57 -6.96 2.02
CA ASN A 79 6.89 -7.88 0.93
C ASN A 79 8.05 -8.82 1.26
N SER A 80 9.09 -8.32 1.93
CA SER A 80 10.28 -9.11 2.27
C SER A 80 10.15 -9.89 3.59
N GLY A 81 9.30 -9.42 4.51
CA GLY A 81 9.23 -9.89 5.90
C GLY A 81 10.47 -9.55 6.74
N GLN A 82 11.41 -8.77 6.18
CA GLN A 82 12.71 -8.52 6.77
C GLN A 82 12.74 -7.15 7.44
N LEU A 83 12.77 -7.14 8.78
CA LEU A 83 12.76 -5.91 9.57
C LEU A 83 13.83 -4.90 9.15
N TYR A 84 15.04 -5.38 8.84
CA TYR A 84 16.16 -4.49 8.55
C TYR A 84 15.91 -3.63 7.30
N THR A 85 15.07 -4.08 6.35
CA THR A 85 14.78 -3.31 5.13
C THR A 85 14.09 -2.00 5.46
N LEU A 86 13.25 -2.00 6.49
CA LEU A 86 12.55 -0.81 6.96
C LEU A 86 13.56 0.26 7.42
N PHE A 87 14.63 -0.13 8.12
CA PHE A 87 15.65 0.79 8.63
C PHE A 87 16.71 1.20 7.60
N THR A 88 16.98 0.35 6.61
CA THR A 88 17.97 0.66 5.56
C THR A 88 17.42 1.50 4.43
N GLU A 89 16.11 1.43 4.20
CA GLU A 89 15.45 2.15 3.10
C GLU A 89 14.75 3.44 3.53
N LEU A 90 14.56 3.63 4.83
CA LEU A 90 14.19 4.91 5.41
C LEU A 90 15.17 5.97 4.90
N ALA A 91 14.65 6.93 4.13
CA ALA A 91 15.46 8.01 3.59
C ALA A 91 16.11 8.81 4.75
N LYS A 92 17.25 9.46 4.50
CA LYS A 92 18.01 10.18 5.56
C LYS A 92 17.18 11.23 6.32
N ASP A 93 16.11 11.70 5.70
CA ASP A 93 15.14 12.69 6.14
C ASP A 93 13.86 12.09 6.74
N GLY A 94 13.58 10.81 6.50
CA GLY A 94 12.45 10.12 7.14
C GLY A 94 12.79 9.78 8.59
N THR A 95 11.90 10.12 9.53
CA THR A 95 12.11 9.74 10.94
C THR A 95 11.47 8.38 11.21
N ILE A 96 12.09 7.59 12.09
CA ILE A 96 11.51 6.35 12.61
C ILE A 96 10.12 6.64 13.20
N LEU A 97 9.93 7.80 13.83
CA LEU A 97 8.64 8.21 14.40
C LEU A 97 7.57 8.35 13.31
N ASP A 98 7.87 9.01 12.19
CA ASP A 98 6.91 9.16 11.08
C ASP A 98 6.56 7.81 10.47
N THR A 99 7.54 6.90 10.36
CA THR A 99 7.30 5.52 9.89
C THR A 99 6.43 4.73 10.86
N LEU A 100 6.64 4.87 12.18
CA LEU A 100 5.80 4.23 13.20
C LEU A 100 4.35 4.75 13.13
N GLN A 101 4.18 6.06 12.99
CA GLN A 101 2.86 6.68 12.86
C GLN A 101 2.14 6.23 11.59
N LEU A 102 2.86 6.18 10.46
CA LEU A 102 2.30 5.67 9.21
C LEU A 102 1.95 4.18 9.32
N TYR A 103 2.78 3.37 9.97
CA TYR A 103 2.51 1.94 10.16
C TYR A 103 1.23 1.69 10.96
N ASP A 104 1.02 2.46 12.03
CA ASP A 104 -0.22 2.43 12.82
C ASP A 104 -1.42 2.93 12.00
N TYR A 105 -1.27 4.05 11.29
CA TYR A 105 -2.31 4.59 10.40
C TYR A 105 -2.76 3.59 9.33
N LEU A 106 -1.84 2.81 8.77
CA LEU A 106 -2.12 1.78 7.78
C LEU A 106 -2.83 0.54 8.37
N GLY A 107 -2.94 0.46 9.70
CA GLY A 107 -3.61 -0.63 10.41
C GLY A 107 -2.80 -1.92 10.50
N LEU A 108 -1.47 -1.84 10.36
CA LEU A 108 -0.59 -3.01 10.28
C LEU A 108 -0.31 -3.68 11.64
N GLY A 109 -0.97 -3.22 12.71
CA GLY A 109 -0.88 -3.79 14.05
C GLY A 109 0.39 -3.38 14.80
N SER A 110 0.87 -4.25 15.70
CA SER A 110 2.04 -3.98 16.52
C SER A 110 3.28 -3.82 15.65
N PHE A 111 3.95 -2.67 15.77
CA PHE A 111 5.21 -2.47 15.09
C PHE A 111 6.24 -3.51 15.56
N PRO A 112 6.95 -4.16 14.64
CA PRO A 112 7.94 -5.18 14.98
C PRO A 112 9.21 -4.53 15.54
N LEU A 113 9.14 -3.80 16.65
CA LEU A 113 10.36 -3.38 17.32
C LEU A 113 11.11 -4.66 17.72
N PRO A 114 12.40 -4.81 17.34
CA PRO A 114 13.21 -5.86 17.92
C PRO A 114 13.29 -5.50 19.40
N LEU A 115 12.46 -6.14 20.20
CA LEU A 115 12.58 -6.07 21.65
C LEU A 115 14.01 -6.52 21.92
N LEU A 116 14.85 -5.58 22.32
CA LEU A 116 16.09 -5.87 23.01
C LEU A 116 15.68 -6.72 24.21
N LYS A 117 15.76 -8.04 24.05
CA LYS A 117 15.72 -8.98 25.16
C LYS A 117 17.07 -8.92 25.86
#